data_AF-C6TFH6-F1
#
_entry.id   AF-C6TFH6-F1
#
_cell.length_a   1.000
_cell.length_b   1.000
_cell.length_c   1.000
_cell.angle_alpha   90.00
_cell.angle_beta   90.00
_cell.angle_gamma   90.00
#
_symmetry.space_group_name_H-M   'P 1'
#
loop_
_entity.id
_entity.type
_entity.pdbx_description
1 polymer ?
#
loop_
_entity_poly.entity_id
_entity_poly.type
_entity_poly.pdbx_seq_one_letter_code
_entity_poly.pdbx_strand_id
1 'polypeptide(L)'
;MSLGRGIVDFHGEMVLLENYTALNYTGLVKIIKKYDKRTGALLRLPFIQEVLNQPFFKIDVLNKLVKECEVILSILFNNDWPSISGDFEEDEYGSTTGNESKATLMHVPKELAEIENMENTFTKLTLSALRSLEEIRGRSSTVSIFSLPPLHN
;
A
#
# COMPACT_ATOMS: atom_id res chain seq x y z
N MET A 1 3.25 -17.55 -14.11
CA MET A 1 3.70 -16.39 -13.30
C MET A 1 4.41 -16.94 -12.08
N SER A 2 5.55 -16.36 -11.68
CA SER A 2 6.16 -16.71 -10.40
C SER A 2 5.30 -16.18 -9.25
N LEU A 3 5.28 -16.89 -8.13
CA LEU A 3 4.49 -16.52 -6.95
C LEU A 3 4.81 -15.09 -6.46
N GLY A 4 6.09 -14.73 -6.42
CA GLY A 4 6.53 -13.38 -6.04
C GLY A 4 5.98 -12.28 -6.94
N ARG A 5 5.94 -12.51 -8.27
CA ARG A 5 5.35 -11.55 -9.22
C ARG A 5 3.86 -11.33 -8.95
N GLY A 6 3.12 -12.41 -8.71
CA GLY A 6 1.68 -12.32 -8.39
C GLY A 6 1.40 -11.53 -7.11
N ILE A 7 2.22 -11.70 -6.07
CA ILE A 7 2.06 -10.97 -4.80
C ILE A 7 2.41 -9.48 -4.97
N VAL A 8 3.47 -9.17 -5.73
CA VAL A 8 3.84 -7.77 -6.03
C VAL A 8 2.74 -7.06 -6.81
N ASP A 9 2.15 -7.71 -7.81
CA ASP A 9 1.08 -7.12 -8.61
C ASP A 9 -0.19 -6.93 -7.77
N PHE A 10 -0.59 -7.92 -6.96
CA PHE A 10 -1.73 -7.81 -6.05
C PHE A 10 -1.55 -6.69 -5.00
N HIS A 11 -0.36 -6.57 -4.41
CA HIS A 11 -0.02 -5.45 -3.53
C HIS A 11 -0.15 -4.11 -4.25
N GLY A 12 0.34 -4.01 -5.50
CA GLY A 12 0.22 -2.81 -6.32
C GLY A 12 -1.24 -2.39 -6.56
N GLU A 13 -2.11 -3.34 -6.88
CA GLU A 13 -3.55 -3.09 -7.06
C GLU A 13 -4.21 -2.56 -5.78
N MET A 14 -3.85 -3.10 -4.62
CA MET A 14 -4.38 -2.64 -3.34
C MET A 14 -3.92 -1.22 -2.97
N VAL A 15 -2.65 -0.90 -3.21
CA VAL A 15 -2.11 0.46 -3.02
C VAL A 15 -2.81 1.45 -3.97
N LEU A 16 -3.13 1.05 -5.20
CA LEU A 16 -3.95 1.88 -6.09
C LEU A 16 -5.35 2.15 -5.53
N LEU A 17 -5.95 1.16 -4.87
CA LEU A 17 -7.27 1.31 -4.25
C LEU A 17 -7.23 2.25 -3.04
N GLU A 18 -6.17 2.23 -2.22
CA GLU A 18 -5.96 3.21 -1.14
C GLU A 18 -5.86 4.64 -1.71
N ASN A 19 -5.09 4.80 -2.80
CA ASN A 19 -4.95 6.08 -3.49
C ASN A 19 -6.28 6.57 -4.08
N TYR A 20 -7.07 5.67 -4.66
CA TYR A 20 -8.41 5.98 -5.15
C TYR A 20 -9.28 6.56 -4.02
N THR A 21 -9.31 5.92 -2.85
CA THR A 21 -10.08 6.40 -1.71
C THR A 21 -9.63 7.79 -1.26
N ALA A 22 -8.31 8.00 -1.11
CA ALA A 22 -7.76 9.28 -0.65
C ALA A 22 -8.06 10.43 -1.63
N LEU A 23 -7.90 10.20 -2.93
CA LEU A 23 -8.15 11.21 -3.97
C LEU A 23 -9.63 11.56 -4.06
N ASN A 24 -10.52 10.56 -4.06
CA ASN A 24 -11.96 10.81 -4.15
C ASN A 24 -12.49 11.52 -2.91
N TYR A 25 -12.07 11.11 -1.71
CA TYR A 25 -12.43 11.82 -0.48
C TYR A 25 -11.98 13.28 -0.53
N THR A 26 -10.74 13.54 -0.96
CA THR A 26 -10.22 14.90 -1.11
C THR A 26 -11.03 15.70 -2.13
N GLY A 27 -11.40 15.10 -3.25
CA GLY A 27 -12.26 15.71 -4.27
C GLY A 27 -13.61 16.14 -3.70
N LEU A 28 -14.26 15.24 -2.96
CA LEU A 28 -15.54 15.52 -2.29
C LEU A 28 -15.42 16.65 -1.26
N VAL A 29 -14.41 16.61 -0.39
CA VAL A 29 -14.15 17.68 0.57
C VAL A 29 -13.94 19.03 -0.13
N LYS A 30 -13.20 19.04 -1.24
CA LYS A 30 -12.89 20.27 -1.99
C LYS A 30 -14.11 20.83 -2.71
N ILE A 31 -14.93 20.01 -3.36
CA ILE A 31 -16.11 20.50 -4.09
C ILE A 31 -17.17 21.04 -3.14
N ILE A 32 -17.40 20.36 -2.01
CA ILE A 32 -18.35 20.83 -0.99
C ILE A 32 -17.85 22.13 -0.35
N LYS A 33 -16.54 22.23 -0.03
CA LYS A 33 -15.95 23.50 0.44
C LYS A 33 -16.16 24.63 -0.55
N LYS A 34 -16.03 24.35 -1.86
CA LYS A 34 -16.24 25.35 -2.92
C LYS A 34 -17.71 25.78 -3.01
N TYR A 35 -18.63 24.83 -2.86
CA TYR A 35 -20.07 25.10 -2.83
C TYR A 35 -20.43 26.03 -1.67
N ASP A 36 -20.10 25.65 -0.42
CA ASP A 36 -20.37 26.45 0.78
C ASP A 36 -19.80 27.87 0.65
N LYS A 37 -18.57 28.01 0.13
CA LYS A 37 -17.94 29.34 -0.08
C LYS A 37 -18.69 30.21 -1.09
N ARG A 38 -19.32 29.63 -2.12
CA ARG A 38 -20.03 30.39 -3.16
C ARG A 38 -21.47 30.71 -2.80
N THR A 39 -22.13 29.83 -2.06
CA THR A 39 -23.56 29.95 -1.76
C THR A 39 -23.84 30.48 -0.36
N GLY A 40 -22.86 30.42 0.55
CA GLY A 40 -23.06 30.70 1.97
C GLY A 40 -23.77 29.56 2.72
N ALA A 41 -24.03 28.43 2.06
CA ALA A 41 -24.58 27.24 2.70
C ALA A 41 -23.56 26.58 3.65
N LEU A 42 -24.04 25.69 4.52
CA LEU A 42 -23.23 24.95 5.49
C LEU A 42 -23.43 23.42 5.33
N LEU A 43 -23.22 22.90 4.12
CA LEU A 43 -23.43 21.48 3.81
C LEU A 43 -22.23 20.60 4.13
N ARG A 44 -21.04 21.19 4.34
CA ARG A 44 -19.81 20.43 4.59
C ARG A 44 -19.94 19.40 5.71
N LEU A 45 -20.44 19.77 6.87
CA LEU A 45 -20.48 18.86 8.02
C LEU A 45 -21.37 17.62 7.77
N PRO A 46 -22.67 17.77 7.44
CA PRO A 46 -23.53 16.61 7.23
C PRO A 46 -23.05 15.73 6.07
N PHE A 47 -22.59 16.33 4.97
CA PHE A 47 -22.14 15.57 3.81
C PHE A 47 -20.86 14.77 4.08
N ILE A 48 -19.88 15.35 4.80
CA ILE A 48 -18.66 14.62 5.14
C ILE A 48 -18.95 13.45 6.08
N GLN A 49 -19.87 13.61 7.05
CA GLN A 49 -20.27 12.50 7.91
C GLN A 49 -20.86 11.32 7.12
N GLU A 50 -21.68 11.60 6.10
CA GLU A 50 -22.21 10.55 5.22
C GLU A 50 -21.10 9.87 4.41
N VAL A 51 -20.16 10.65 3.85
CA VAL A 51 -19.04 10.13 3.07
C VAL A 51 -18.16 9.19 3.89
N LEU A 52 -17.88 9.53 5.15
CA LEU A 52 -17.08 8.69 6.05
C LEU A 52 -17.71 7.32 6.34
N ASN A 53 -19.01 7.16 6.09
CA ASN A 53 -19.75 5.92 6.25
C ASN A 53 -19.91 5.15 4.94
N GLN A 54 -19.45 5.69 3.81
CA GLN A 54 -19.54 5.00 2.52
C GLN A 54 -18.48 3.89 2.41
N PRO A 55 -18.81 2.76 1.74
CA PRO A 55 -17.90 1.63 1.61
C PRO A 55 -16.54 1.99 0.99
N PHE A 56 -16.50 2.91 0.03
CA PHE A 56 -15.24 3.31 -0.62
C PHE A 56 -14.25 3.99 0.35
N PHE A 57 -14.72 4.52 1.48
CA PHE A 57 -13.87 5.14 2.50
C PHE A 57 -13.46 4.15 3.61
N LYS A 58 -14.21 3.05 3.78
CA LYS A 58 -13.95 2.02 4.81
C LYS A 58 -12.90 1.02 4.32
N ILE A 59 -11.63 1.44 4.36
CA ILE A 59 -10.49 0.67 3.81
C ILE A 59 -9.70 -0.13 4.86
N ASP A 60 -10.25 -0.40 6.05
CA ASP A 60 -9.53 -1.10 7.12
C ASP A 60 -9.04 -2.50 6.73
N VAL A 61 -9.87 -3.24 5.99
CA VAL A 61 -9.52 -4.57 5.46
C VAL A 61 -8.44 -4.46 4.39
N LEU A 62 -8.53 -3.44 3.53
CA LEU A 62 -7.54 -3.19 2.49
C LEU A 62 -6.16 -2.89 3.11
N ASN A 63 -6.11 -2.00 4.09
CA ASN A 63 -4.88 -1.65 4.80
C ASN A 63 -4.24 -2.89 5.48
N LYS A 64 -5.07 -3.82 5.97
CA LYS A 64 -4.61 -5.08 6.56
C LYS A 64 -3.97 -5.99 5.49
N LEU A 65 -4.64 -6.14 4.34
CA LEU A 65 -4.15 -6.95 3.23
C LEU A 65 -2.85 -6.40 2.62
N VAL A 66 -2.72 -5.08 2.50
CA VAL A 66 -1.47 -4.42 2.06
C VAL A 66 -0.32 -4.82 2.98
N LYS A 67 -0.50 -4.67 4.29
CA LYS A 67 0.52 -5.06 5.30
C LYS A 67 0.86 -6.54 5.26
N GLU A 68 -0.13 -7.41 5.10
CA GLU A 68 0.11 -8.86 4.97
C GLU A 68 0.94 -9.17 3.72
N CYS A 69 0.69 -8.49 2.61
CA CYS A 69 1.51 -8.64 1.41
C CYS A 69 2.93 -8.12 1.63
N GLU A 70 3.12 -6.98 2.31
CA GLU A 70 4.45 -6.46 2.66
C GLU A 70 5.26 -7.47 3.50
N VAL A 71 4.61 -8.14 4.46
CA VAL A 71 5.24 -9.21 5.27
C VAL A 71 5.64 -10.40 4.39
N ILE A 72 4.74 -10.88 3.54
CA ILE A 72 5.02 -12.02 2.64
C ILE A 72 6.16 -11.68 1.67
N LEU A 73 6.15 -10.49 1.08
CA LEU A 73 7.21 -10.03 0.19
C LEU A 73 8.55 -9.93 0.93
N SER A 74 8.54 -9.44 2.17
CA SER A 74 9.75 -9.38 3.01
C SER A 74 10.34 -10.78 3.24
N ILE A 75 9.50 -11.79 3.53
CA ILE A 75 9.94 -13.19 3.70
C ILE A 75 10.52 -13.74 2.40
N LEU A 76 9.83 -13.52 1.27
CA LEU A 76 10.25 -14.00 -0.05
C LEU A 76 11.58 -13.38 -0.51
N PHE A 77 11.82 -12.11 -0.19
CA PHE A 77 13.00 -11.38 -0.66
C PHE A 77 14.20 -11.43 0.28
N ASN A 78 14.01 -11.75 1.56
CA ASN A 78 15.10 -11.86 2.53
C ASN A 78 15.73 -13.27 2.60
N ASN A 79 15.28 -14.24 1.79
CA ASN A 79 15.66 -15.66 1.83
C ASN A 79 15.34 -16.39 3.15
N ASP A 80 14.62 -15.74 4.06
CA ASP A 80 14.11 -16.35 5.29
C ASP A 80 12.81 -17.12 5.02
N TRP A 81 12.70 -17.88 3.91
CA TRP A 81 11.61 -18.83 3.78
C TRP A 81 11.88 -19.93 4.80
N PRO A 82 11.19 -19.97 5.96
CA PRO A 82 11.27 -21.20 6.74
C PRO A 82 10.59 -22.21 5.83
N SER A 83 11.23 -23.34 5.58
CA SER A 83 10.49 -24.50 5.09
C SER A 83 9.29 -24.66 6.03
N ILE A 84 8.10 -24.21 5.62
CA ILE A 84 6.85 -24.48 6.32
C ILE A 84 6.56 -25.96 6.00
N SER A 85 7.33 -26.84 6.63
CA SER A 85 6.86 -28.17 6.99
C SER A 85 5.87 -27.93 8.11
N GLY A 86 4.59 -28.14 7.80
CA GLY A 86 3.54 -28.01 8.79
C GLY A 86 3.74 -29.01 9.92
N ASP A 87 3.76 -28.51 11.14
CA ASP A 87 3.40 -29.29 12.31
C ASP A 87 1.90 -29.07 12.56
N PHE A 88 1.10 -29.92 11.93
CA PHE A 88 -0.07 -30.47 12.60
C PHE A 88 0.41 -31.80 13.18
N GLU A 89 0.43 -31.87 14.51
CA GLU A 89 0.84 -32.99 15.37
C GLU A 89 0.38 -34.37 14.86
N GLU A 90 1.29 -35.35 14.82
CA GLU A 90 1.04 -36.78 15.12
C GLU A 90 2.36 -37.60 15.21
N ASP A 91 2.71 -37.96 16.45
CA ASP A 91 3.38 -39.16 16.99
C ASP A 91 4.51 -39.93 16.26
N GLU A 92 5.64 -40.04 16.98
CA GLU A 92 6.47 -41.23 17.27
C GLU A 92 7.01 -42.13 16.12
N TYR A 93 8.34 -42.11 15.89
CA TYR A 93 9.32 -43.22 16.02
C TYR A 93 10.68 -42.82 15.39
N GLY A 94 11.77 -43.28 16.00
CA GLY A 94 13.12 -42.72 15.83
C GLY A 94 13.96 -43.15 14.61
N SER A 95 15.00 -42.35 14.32
CA SER A 95 16.43 -42.74 14.34
C SER A 95 17.29 -42.21 13.16
N THR A 96 18.45 -41.65 13.57
CA THR A 96 19.83 -41.66 12.99
C THR A 96 20.30 -40.86 11.75
N THR A 97 21.27 -39.96 12.05
CA THR A 97 22.58 -39.66 11.39
C THR A 97 22.71 -38.90 10.06
N GLY A 98 23.59 -37.88 10.07
CA GLY A 98 24.75 -37.87 9.15
C GLY A 98 25.03 -36.61 8.32
N ASN A 99 25.93 -35.76 8.83
CA ASN A 99 27.01 -35.00 8.18
C ASN A 99 26.77 -33.96 7.06
N GLU A 100 27.16 -32.73 7.41
CA GLU A 100 27.94 -31.70 6.68
C GLU A 100 28.14 -31.81 5.16
N SER A 101 27.79 -30.74 4.44
CA SER A 101 28.72 -30.13 3.46
C SER A 101 28.36 -28.67 3.18
N LYS A 102 29.28 -27.79 3.55
CA LYS A 102 29.35 -26.37 3.23
C LYS A 102 29.65 -26.18 1.74
N ALA A 103 29.07 -25.12 1.15
CA ALA A 103 29.31 -24.56 -0.20
C ALA A 103 28.26 -24.90 -1.27
N THR A 104 27.25 -24.04 -1.40
CA THR A 104 26.62 -23.70 -2.68
C THR A 104 26.15 -22.24 -2.57
N LEU A 105 27.04 -21.29 -2.84
CA LEU A 105 27.09 -20.54 -4.10
C LEU A 105 25.89 -19.60 -4.24
N MET A 106 26.17 -18.32 -4.05
CA MET A 106 25.26 -17.18 -4.21
C MET A 106 24.53 -17.25 -5.54
N HIS A 107 23.32 -17.80 -5.55
CA HIS A 107 22.39 -17.60 -6.64
C HIS A 107 21.35 -16.62 -6.12
N VAL A 108 21.56 -15.32 -6.39
CA VAL A 108 20.45 -14.35 -6.38
C VAL A 108 19.38 -14.99 -7.25
N PRO A 109 18.20 -15.36 -6.69
CA PRO A 109 17.18 -16.03 -7.48
C PRO A 109 16.91 -15.19 -8.73
N LYS A 110 16.94 -15.85 -9.89
CA LYS A 110 16.70 -15.22 -11.20
C LYS A 110 15.37 -14.43 -11.21
N GLU A 111 14.45 -14.85 -10.34
CA GLU A 111 13.19 -14.18 -10.02
C GLU A 111 13.36 -12.77 -9.42
N LEU A 112 14.39 -12.51 -8.59
CA LEU A 112 14.67 -11.19 -8.02
C LEU A 112 15.16 -10.21 -9.08
N ALA A 113 16.07 -10.65 -9.95
CA ALA A 113 16.57 -9.83 -11.04
C ALA A 113 15.47 -9.50 -12.08
N GLU A 114 14.51 -10.41 -12.30
CA GLU A 114 13.33 -10.18 -13.14
C GLU A 114 12.25 -9.29 -12.50
N ILE A 115 12.28 -9.11 -11.18
CA ILE A 115 11.41 -8.18 -10.44
C ILE A 115 12.05 -6.81 -10.33
N GLU A 116 13.36 -6.74 -10.07
CA GLU A 116 14.15 -5.49 -9.99
C GLU A 116 14.19 -4.73 -11.32
N ASN A 117 14.29 -5.44 -12.46
CA ASN A 117 14.26 -4.83 -13.80
C ASN A 117 12.86 -4.50 -14.31
N MET A 118 11.80 -4.89 -13.60
CA MET A 118 10.45 -4.53 -13.99
C MET A 118 10.10 -3.23 -13.26
N GLU A 119 10.35 -2.11 -13.92
CA GLU A 119 9.71 -0.83 -13.64
C GLU A 119 8.18 -1.06 -13.75
N ASN A 120 7.59 -1.60 -12.69
CA ASN A 120 6.22 -2.07 -12.67
C ASN A 120 5.31 -0.88 -12.98
N THR A 121 4.31 -1.07 -13.84
CA THR A 121 3.28 -0.07 -14.10
C THR A 121 2.72 0.50 -12.79
N PHE A 122 2.62 -0.31 -11.74
CA PHE A 122 2.23 0.11 -10.40
C PHE A 122 3.22 1.08 -9.74
N THR A 123 4.54 0.89 -9.85
CA THR A 123 5.50 1.87 -9.32
C THR A 123 5.37 3.20 -10.04
N LYS A 124 5.16 3.21 -11.37
CA LYS A 124 4.89 4.45 -12.12
C LYS A 124 3.61 5.14 -11.68
N LEU A 125 2.53 4.38 -11.51
CA LEU A 125 1.22 4.90 -11.09
C LEU A 125 1.27 5.43 -9.65
N THR A 126 1.88 4.69 -8.73
CA THR A 126 2.07 5.10 -7.33
C THR A 126 2.91 6.37 -7.25
N LEU A 127 4.02 6.45 -8.00
CA LEU A 127 4.89 7.63 -8.01
C LEU A 127 4.18 8.85 -8.61
N SER A 128 3.34 8.64 -9.63
CA SER A 128 2.49 9.69 -10.21
C SER A 128 1.40 10.17 -9.24
N ALA A 129 0.78 9.24 -8.49
CA ALA A 129 -0.20 9.56 -7.46
C ALA A 129 0.45 10.35 -6.30
N LEU A 130 1.62 9.91 -5.82
CA LEU A 130 2.38 10.60 -4.77
C LEU A 130 2.75 12.03 -5.18
N ARG A 131 3.28 12.24 -6.39
CA ARG A 131 3.56 13.58 -6.93
C ARG A 131 2.29 14.45 -6.99
N SER A 132 1.18 13.88 -7.46
CA SER A 132 -0.10 14.60 -7.52
C SER A 132 -0.59 15.01 -6.13
N LEU A 133 -0.46 14.13 -5.13
CA LEU A 133 -0.80 14.42 -3.74
C LEU A 133 0.12 15.49 -3.13
N GLU A 134 1.41 15.47 -3.46
CA GLU A 134 2.39 16.48 -3.03
C GLU A 134 2.09 17.86 -3.63
N GLU A 135 1.79 17.94 -4.92
CA GLU A 135 1.35 19.18 -5.58
C GLU A 135 0.04 19.71 -4.97
N ILE A 136 -0.91 18.82 -4.67
CA ILE A 136 -2.16 19.17 -3.99
C ILE A 136 -1.91 19.72 -2.58
N ARG A 137 -0.92 19.17 -1.86
CA ARG A 137 -0.54 19.59 -0.51
C ARG A 137 0.22 20.92 -0.50
N GLY A 138 1.07 21.16 -1.50
CA GLY A 138 1.87 22.39 -1.62
C GLY A 138 1.14 23.59 -2.21
N ARG A 139 0.07 23.38 -2.99
CA ARG A 139 -0.56 24.45 -3.77
C ARG A 139 -1.93 24.87 -3.21
N SER A 140 -1.93 25.77 -2.23
CA SER A 140 -3.12 26.57 -1.92
C SER A 140 -3.30 27.65 -2.99
N SER A 141 -4.32 27.53 -3.84
CA SER A 141 -4.61 28.52 -4.89
C SER A 141 -5.25 29.83 -4.38
N THR A 142 -5.50 29.94 -3.08
CA THR A 142 -5.92 31.21 -2.47
C THR A 142 -5.25 31.38 -1.13
N VAL A 143 -4.30 32.31 -1.04
CA VAL A 143 -3.90 32.91 0.23
C VAL A 143 -5.12 33.66 0.75
N SER A 144 -5.72 33.16 1.81
CA SER A 144 -6.82 33.79 2.55
C SER A 144 -6.42 33.88 4.02
N ILE A 145 -6.96 34.86 4.75
CA ILE A 145 -6.76 35.06 6.20
C ILE A 145 -6.98 33.77 7.03
N PHE A 146 -7.70 32.78 6.50
CA PHE A 146 -7.95 31.48 7.14
C PHE A 146 -6.97 30.36 6.75
N SER A 147 -5.84 30.68 6.10
CA SER A 147 -4.85 29.67 5.73
C SER A 147 -4.00 29.29 6.93
N LEU A 148 -3.78 27.99 7.13
CA LEU A 148 -2.89 27.51 8.19
C LEU A 148 -1.44 27.92 7.85
N PRO A 149 -0.65 28.32 8.86
CA PRO A 149 0.74 28.68 8.63
C PRO A 149 1.53 27.43 8.19
N PRO A 150 2.55 27.60 7.33
CA PRO A 150 3.39 26.48 6.93
C PRO A 150 4.11 25.94 8.17
N LEU A 151 4.12 24.60 8.30
CA LEU A 151 4.93 23.93 9.30
C LEU A 151 6.39 24.07 8.89
N HIS A 152 7.15 24.81 9.69
CA HIS A 152 8.60 24.86 9.56
C HIS A 152 9.19 23.49 9.89
N ASN A 153 10.19 23.08 9.10
CA ASN A 153 11.11 21.99 9.44
C ASN A 153 11.95 22.35 10.66
#